data_AF-W7BIT3-F1
#
_entry.id   AF-W7BIT3-F1
#
_cell.length_a   1.000
_cell.length_b   1.000
_cell.length_c   1.000
_cell.angle_alpha   90.00
_cell.angle_beta   90.00
_cell.angle_gamma   90.00
#
_symmetry.space_group_name_H-M   'P 1'
#
loop_
_entity.id
_entity.type
_entity.pdbx_description
1 polymer ?
#
loop_
_entity_poly.entity_id
_entity_poly.type
_entity_poly.pdbx_seq_one_letter_code
_entity_poly.pdbx_strand_id
1 'polypeptide(L)'
;MKTKKITAARELEEETGRVAGTLSYLTSFYTAPGFSDELLHIYVAHDLKKLQHHRPLDEDEFVNILEVTLDEAKQLIDQQVIHDAKTVYAIQYLELEKLKRQLDEI
;
A
#
# COMPACT_ATOMS: atom_id res chain seq x y z
N MET A 1 -17.71 2.98 8.14
CA MET A 1 -16.57 2.04 8.16
C MET A 1 -16.56 1.04 6.98
N LYS A 2 -17.71 0.59 6.46
CA LYS A 2 -17.77 -0.35 5.31
C LYS A 2 -17.31 0.22 3.96
N THR A 3 -17.16 1.53 3.77
CA THR A 3 -16.84 2.14 2.46
C THR A 3 -15.35 2.14 2.10
N LYS A 4 -14.45 2.48 3.04
CA LYS A 4 -13.01 2.69 2.74
C LYS A 4 -12.27 1.39 2.37
N LYS A 5 -12.62 0.27 3.02
CA LYS A 5 -12.09 -1.06 2.67
C LYS A 5 -12.54 -1.51 1.27
N ILE A 6 -13.75 -1.16 0.86
CA ILE A 6 -14.26 -1.45 -0.50
C ILE A 6 -13.47 -0.65 -1.52
N THR A 7 -13.24 0.65 -1.26
CA THR A 7 -12.38 1.49 -2.10
C THR A 7 -10.97 0.90 -2.20
N ALA A 8 -10.31 0.58 -1.09
CA ALA A 8 -8.97 -0.01 -1.11
C ALA A 8 -8.89 -1.33 -1.89
N ALA A 9 -9.94 -2.16 -1.83
CA ALA A 9 -10.01 -3.39 -2.61
C ALA A 9 -10.18 -3.13 -4.12
N ARG A 10 -11.00 -2.13 -4.47
CA ARG A 10 -11.23 -1.70 -5.85
C ARG A 10 -9.95 -1.10 -6.46
N GLU A 11 -9.31 -0.13 -5.80
CA GLU A 11 -8.09 0.50 -6.32
C GLU A 11 -6.96 -0.53 -6.47
N LEU A 12 -6.81 -1.47 -5.53
CA LEU A 12 -5.83 -2.54 -5.66
C LEU A 12 -6.04 -3.36 -6.94
N GLU A 13 -7.30 -3.64 -7.30
CA GLU A 13 -7.63 -4.36 -8.53
C GLU A 13 -7.35 -3.50 -9.77
N GLU A 14 -7.81 -2.25 -9.77
CA GLU A 14 -7.71 -1.33 -10.91
C GLU A 14 -6.25 -0.94 -11.20
N GLU A 15 -5.49 -0.50 -10.19
CA GLU A 15 -4.13 0.00 -10.35
C GLU A 15 -3.09 -1.11 -10.54
N THR A 16 -3.33 -2.31 -9.99
CA THR A 16 -2.31 -3.38 -9.96
C THR A 16 -2.73 -4.70 -10.61
N GLY A 17 -4.01 -4.84 -10.98
CA GLY A 17 -4.56 -6.10 -11.51
C GLY A 17 -4.57 -7.24 -10.50
N ARG A 18 -4.60 -6.93 -9.19
CA ARG A 18 -4.53 -7.93 -8.10
C ARG A 18 -5.72 -7.85 -7.15
N VAL A 19 -5.98 -8.97 -6.50
CA VAL A 19 -6.91 -9.05 -5.37
C VAL A 19 -6.21 -9.62 -4.15
N ALA A 20 -6.61 -9.17 -2.98
CA ALA A 20 -6.15 -9.70 -1.71
C ALA A 20 -7.16 -10.71 -1.15
N GLY A 21 -6.68 -11.82 -0.58
CA GLY A 21 -7.53 -12.71 0.21
C GLY A 21 -8.05 -11.99 1.47
N THR A 22 -7.19 -11.21 2.12
CA THR A 22 -7.57 -10.38 3.27
C THR A 22 -6.97 -8.98 3.16
N LEU A 23 -7.80 -7.97 3.43
CA LEU A 23 -7.37 -6.59 3.69
C LEU A 23 -7.56 -6.27 5.17
N SER A 24 -6.46 -6.09 5.88
CA SER A 24 -6.39 -5.74 7.30
C SER A 24 -6.20 -4.24 7.44
N TYR A 25 -7.05 -3.58 8.23
CA TYR A 25 -6.87 -2.15 8.50
C TYR A 25 -5.60 -1.94 9.33
N LEU A 26 -4.74 -1.01 8.90
CA LEU A 26 -3.51 -0.66 9.60
C LEU A 26 -3.70 0.62 10.40
N THR A 27 -3.98 1.73 9.72
CA THR A 27 -4.08 3.04 10.36
C THR A 27 -4.81 4.04 9.47
N SER A 28 -5.03 5.23 10.00
CA SER A 28 -5.41 6.41 9.22
C SER A 28 -4.68 7.63 9.74
N PHE A 29 -4.28 8.53 8.84
CA PHE A 29 -3.61 9.77 9.22
C PHE A 29 -3.96 10.90 8.26
N TYR A 30 -3.97 12.12 8.78
CA TYR A 30 -4.08 13.33 7.96
C TYR A 30 -2.76 13.55 7.23
N THR A 31 -2.83 13.74 5.91
CA THR A 31 -1.63 13.99 5.10
C THR A 31 -1.03 15.36 5.41
N ALA A 32 -1.88 16.31 5.79
CA ALA A 32 -1.56 17.72 5.80
C ALA A 32 -2.52 18.56 6.68
N PRO A 33 -2.57 18.33 8.00
CA PRO A 33 -3.61 18.89 8.88
C PRO A 33 -3.63 20.43 8.96
N GLY A 34 -2.59 21.11 8.49
CA GLY A 34 -2.55 22.58 8.41
C GLY A 34 -3.17 23.17 7.14
N PHE A 35 -3.47 22.36 6.11
CA PHE A 35 -3.99 22.85 4.82
C PHE A 35 -5.04 21.96 4.16
N SER A 36 -5.15 20.70 4.57
CA SER A 36 -6.05 19.70 3.98
C SER A 36 -6.73 18.90 5.08
N ASP A 37 -8.00 18.58 4.89
CA ASP A 37 -8.79 17.65 5.70
C ASP A 37 -8.70 16.20 5.17
N GLU A 38 -7.82 15.95 4.19
CA GLU A 38 -7.59 14.62 3.63
C GLU A 38 -7.08 13.65 4.70
N LEU A 39 -7.92 12.64 4.98
CA LEU A 39 -7.63 11.52 5.87
C LEU A 39 -7.43 10.25 5.04
N LEU A 40 -6.18 9.79 4.95
CA LEU A 40 -5.86 8.52 4.30
C LEU A 40 -6.12 7.35 5.24
N HIS A 41 -6.59 6.23 4.67
CA HIS A 41 -6.77 4.97 5.39
C HIS A 41 -5.86 3.91 4.75
N ILE A 42 -4.91 3.39 5.51
CA ILE A 42 -3.93 2.40 5.05
C ILE A 42 -4.38 1.00 5.46
N TYR A 43 -4.25 0.07 4.52
CA TYR A 43 -4.57 -1.35 4.71
C TYR A 43 -3.35 -2.20 4.32
N VAL A 44 -3.20 -3.35 4.98
CA VAL A 44 -2.25 -4.40 4.59
C VAL A 44 -3.01 -5.47 3.81
N ALA A 45 -2.53 -5.75 2.61
CA ALA A 45 -3.06 -6.79 1.74
C ALA A 45 -2.29 -8.10 1.92
N HIS A 46 -3.02 -9.17 2.22
CA HIS A 46 -2.49 -10.52 2.36
C HIS A 46 -3.05 -11.45 1.28
N ASP A 47 -2.29 -12.50 0.96
CA ASP A 47 -2.67 -13.52 -0.01
C ASP A 47 -3.01 -12.92 -1.39
N LEU A 48 -2.12 -12.06 -1.89
CA LEU A 48 -2.28 -11.39 -3.18
C LEU A 48 -2.31 -12.40 -4.33
N LYS A 49 -3.27 -12.22 -5.23
CA LYS A 49 -3.43 -13.01 -6.46
C LYS A 49 -3.58 -12.08 -7.65
N LYS A 50 -2.83 -12.35 -8.72
CA LYS A 50 -2.98 -11.65 -9.99
C LYS A 50 -4.22 -12.16 -10.72
N LEU A 51 -5.04 -11.24 -11.23
CA LEU A 51 -6.18 -11.59 -12.06
C LEU A 51 -5.78 -11.67 -13.54
N GLN A 52 -6.40 -12.58 -14.28
CA GLN A 52 -6.26 -12.64 -15.75
C GLN A 52 -7.02 -11.49 -16.42
N HIS A 53 -8.17 -11.13 -15.85
CA HIS A 53 -8.98 -9.98 -16.24
C HIS A 53 -9.24 -9.15 -14.99
N HIS A 54 -8.87 -7.89 -15.02
CA HIS A 54 -9.08 -6.92 -13.95
C HIS A 54 -9.85 -5.73 -14.50
N ARG A 55 -10.44 -4.95 -13.60
CA ARG A 55 -11.03 -3.66 -13.95
C ARG A 55 -10.00 -2.75 -14.64
N PRO A 56 -10.41 -1.96 -15.65
CA PRO A 56 -9.53 -0.98 -16.26
C PRO A 56 -9.22 0.15 -15.26
N LEU A 57 -8.12 0.86 -15.51
CA LEU A 57 -7.86 2.16 -14.89
C LEU A 57 -8.97 3.17 -15.26
N ASP A 58 -9.14 4.20 -14.43
CA ASP A 58 -9.97 5.35 -14.78
C ASP A 58 -9.35 6.12 -15.97
N GLU A 59 -10.18 6.84 -16.75
CA GLU A 59 -9.76 7.46 -18.02
C GLU A 59 -8.60 8.46 -17.88
N ASP A 60 -8.46 9.08 -16.70
CA ASP A 60 -7.44 10.08 -16.40
C ASP A 60 -6.21 9.51 -15.67
N GLU A 61 -6.12 8.19 -15.49
CA GLU A 61 -5.05 7.54 -14.74
C GLU A 61 -4.00 6.85 -15.64
N PHE A 62 -2.72 7.08 -15.29
CA PHE A 62 -1.58 6.44 -15.95
C PHE A 62 -0.67 5.82 -14.89
N VAL A 63 -0.74 4.50 -14.73
CA VAL A 63 -0.03 3.76 -13.67
C VAL A 63 0.91 2.71 -14.29
N ASN A 64 2.10 2.56 -13.71
CA ASN A 64 3.04 1.49 -14.03
C ASN A 64 3.33 0.66 -12.78
N ILE A 65 3.23 -0.67 -12.90
CA ILE A 65 3.49 -1.58 -11.79
C ILE A 65 4.99 -1.79 -11.65
N LEU A 66 5.50 -1.52 -10.44
CA LEU A 66 6.85 -1.87 -10.02
C LEU A 66 6.77 -2.88 -8.87
N GLU A 67 7.29 -4.09 -9.11
CA GLU A 67 7.42 -5.13 -8.09
C GLU A 67 8.83 -5.12 -7.55
N VAL A 68 8.97 -4.90 -6.24
CA VAL A 68 10.24 -4.85 -5.54
C VAL A 68 10.15 -5.62 -4.24
N THR A 69 11.28 -6.17 -3.82
CA THR A 69 11.48 -6.69 -2.47
C THR A 69 11.47 -5.54 -1.46
N LEU A 70 11.28 -5.88 -0.18
CA LEU A 70 11.35 -4.88 0.89
C LEU A 70 12.71 -4.16 0.93
N ASP A 71 13.80 -4.88 0.67
CA ASP A 71 15.14 -4.29 0.69
C ASP A 71 15.37 -3.34 -0.49
N GLU A 72 14.88 -3.68 -1.69
CA GLU A 72 14.88 -2.78 -2.86
C GLU A 72 13.99 -1.55 -2.61
N ALA A 73 12.80 -1.72 -2.02
CA ALA A 73 11.92 -0.61 -1.69
C ALA A 73 12.58 0.40 -0.73
N LYS A 74 13.35 -0.08 0.24
CA LYS A 74 14.15 0.77 1.13
C LYS A 74 15.26 1.51 0.37
N GLN A 75 15.96 0.83 -0.54
CA GLN A 75 16.96 1.48 -1.38
C GLN A 75 16.35 2.60 -2.23
N LEU A 76 15.12 2.43 -2.73
CA LEU A 76 14.42 3.47 -3.49
C LEU A 76 14.04 4.69 -2.61
N ILE A 77 13.81 4.51 -1.32
CA ILE A 77 13.65 5.62 -0.37
C ILE A 77 15.00 6.33 -0.18
N ASP A 78 16.07 5.58 0.07
CA ASP A 78 17.41 6.13 0.30
C ASP A 78 17.92 6.90 -0.92
N GLN A 79 17.64 6.40 -2.12
CA GLN A 79 17.98 7.02 -3.40
C GLN A 79 17.09 8.20 -3.76
N GLN A 80 16.11 8.56 -2.92
CA GLN A 80 15.18 9.65 -3.22
C GLN A 80 14.43 9.40 -4.54
N VAL A 81 14.00 8.15 -4.77
CA VAL A 81 13.07 7.80 -5.85
C VAL A 81 11.64 7.76 -5.30
N ILE A 82 11.47 7.24 -4.07
CA ILE A 82 10.22 7.29 -3.33
C ILE A 82 10.25 8.49 -2.37
N HIS A 83 9.36 9.44 -2.58
CA HIS A 83 9.20 10.63 -1.73
C HIS A 83 7.80 10.77 -1.11
N ASP A 84 6.92 9.82 -1.39
CA ASP A 84 5.53 9.87 -0.97
C ASP A 84 5.36 9.34 0.46
N ALA A 85 4.85 10.18 1.36
CA ALA A 85 4.82 9.88 2.79
C ALA A 85 4.02 8.61 3.15
N LYS A 86 2.89 8.36 2.47
CA LYS A 86 2.08 7.15 2.69
C LYS A 86 2.82 5.88 2.26
N THR A 87 3.60 5.97 1.18
CA THR A 87 4.43 4.87 0.68
C THR A 87 5.60 4.59 1.61
N VAL A 88 6.33 5.62 2.04
CA VAL A 88 7.42 5.51 3.03
C VAL A 88 6.92 4.90 4.32
N TYR A 89 5.78 5.37 4.85
CA TYR A 89 5.17 4.83 6.06
C TYR A 89 4.85 3.33 5.91
N ALA A 90 4.24 2.92 4.79
CA ALA A 90 3.88 1.52 4.56
C ALA A 90 5.12 0.61 4.49
N ILE A 91 6.19 1.06 3.84
CA ILE A 91 7.46 0.30 3.74
C ILE A 91 8.11 0.14 5.12
N GLN A 92 8.20 1.22 5.90
CA GLN A 92 8.78 1.19 7.25
C GLN A 92 7.95 0.29 8.20
N TYR A 93 6.62 0.33 8.07
CA TYR A 93 5.75 -0.59 8.81
C TYR A 93 6.06 -2.06 8.48
N LEU A 94 6.17 -2.41 7.19
CA LEU A 94 6.50 -3.78 6.78
C LEU A 94 7.86 -4.23 7.30
N GLU A 95 8.86 -3.34 7.33
CA GLU A 95 10.16 -3.62 7.94
C GLU A 95 10.07 -3.90 9.43
N LEU A 96 9.37 -3.05 10.18
CA LEU A 96 9.18 -3.25 11.62
C LEU A 96 8.44 -4.55 11.92
N GLU A 97 7.42 -4.90 11.14
CA GLU A 97 6.69 -6.16 11.30
C GLU A 97 7.56 -7.38 11.00
N LYS A 98 8.43 -7.31 9.98
CA LYS A 98 9.40 -8.37 9.68
C LYS A 98 10.38 -8.56 10.85
N LEU A 99 10.91 -7.46 11.39
CA LEU A 99 11.84 -7.50 12.52
C LEU A 99 11.19 -8.08 13.79
N LYS A 100 9.96 -7.70 14.10
CA LYS A 100 9.22 -8.26 15.24
C LYS A 100 9.03 -9.77 15.10
N ARG A 101 8.63 -10.26 13.93
CA ARG A 101 8.46 -11.69 13.69
C ARG A 101 9.76 -12.47 13.88
N GLN A 102 10.88 -11.91 13.42
CA GLN A 102 12.19 -12.53 13.62
C GLN A 102 12.60 -12.57 15.09
N LEU A 103 12.18 -11.59 15.90
CA LEU A 103 12.41 -11.59 17.35
C LEU A 103 11.52 -12.61 18.08
N ASP A 104 10.28 -12.76 17.65
CA ASP A 104 9.33 -13.71 18.25
C ASP A 104 9.67 -15.19 17.95
N GLU A 105 10.52 -15.43 16.94
CA GLU A 105 11.00 -16.76 16.53
C GLU A 105 12.29 -17.21 17.26
N ILE A 106 12.84 -16.37 18.14
CA ILE A 106 14.04 -16.64 18.97
C ILE A 106 13.63 -17.03 20.39
#